data_AF-A0A316X1P9-F1
#
_entry.id   AF-A0A316X1P9-F1
#
_cell.length_a   1.000
_cell.length_b   1.000
_cell.length_c   1.000
_cell.angle_alpha   90.00
_cell.angle_beta   90.00
_cell.angle_gamma   90.00
#
_symmetry.space_group_name_H-M   'P 1'
#
loop_
_entity.id
_entity.type
_entity.pdbx_description
1 polymer ?
#
loop_
_entity_poly.entity_id
_entity_poly.type
_entity_poly.pdbx_seq_one_letter_code
_entity_poly.pdbx_strand_id
1 'polypeptide(L)' 'MNKIDHRSSLTRKIFQTTAEIQKEFPELYELLDETPLFFSFAEKNITIKDLRQYLISLRMQQKSFEKETIKKHDIH' A
#
# COMPACT_ATOMS: atom_id res chain seq x y z
N MET A 1 19.90 19.30 -7.36
CA MET A 1 18.64 18.53 -7.44
C MET A 1 18.33 18.01 -6.04
N ASN A 2 17.29 18.52 -5.36
CA ASN A 2 17.05 18.20 -3.95
C ASN A 2 16.40 16.81 -3.81
N LYS A 3 16.81 16.02 -2.81
CA LYS A 3 16.26 14.68 -2.52
C LYS A 3 14.72 14.67 -2.35
N ILE A 4 14.14 15.82 -1.97
CA ILE A 4 12.69 16.03 -1.80
C ILE A 4 11.96 15.93 -3.15
N ASP A 5 12.55 16.46 -4.23
CA ASP A 5 11.99 16.44 -5.59
C ASP A 5 11.96 15.02 -6.16
N HIS A 6 12.93 14.20 -5.75
CA HIS A 6 13.00 12.82 -6.20
C HIS A 6 11.93 11.94 -5.54
N ARG A 7 11.67 12.13 -4.24
CA ARG A 7 10.61 11.42 -3.52
C ARG A 7 9.23 11.77 -4.06
N SER A 8 8.94 13.05 -4.28
CA SER A 8 7.65 13.49 -4.82
C SER A 8 7.39 12.94 -6.22
N SER A 9 8.42 12.95 -7.09
CA SER A 9 8.34 12.33 -8.42
C SER A 9 8.08 10.82 -8.36
N LEU A 10 8.77 10.11 -7.46
CA LEU A 10 8.61 8.67 -7.32
C LEU A 10 7.21 8.32 -6.79
N THR A 11 6.72 9.02 -5.76
CA THR A 11 5.36 8.85 -5.23
C THR A 11 4.31 9.09 -6.30
N ARG A 12 4.47 10.12 -7.13
CA ARG A 12 3.54 10.39 -8.23
C ARG A 12 3.53 9.28 -9.27
N LYS A 13 4.70 8.74 -9.63
CA LYS A 13 4.80 7.59 -10.55
C LYS A 13 4.12 6.35 -9.99
N ILE A 14 4.40 6.03 -8.72
CA ILE A 14 3.78 4.90 -8.02
C ILE A 14 2.25 5.05 -8.06
N PHE A 15 1.73 6.21 -7.70
CA PHE A 15 0.29 6.47 -7.71
C PHE A 15 -0.34 6.32 -9.10
N GLN A 16 0.33 6.85 -10.12
CA GLN A 16 -0.19 6.80 -11.49
C GLN A 16 -0.25 5.36 -12.01
N THR A 17 0.81 4.58 -11.78
CA THR A 17 0.85 3.16 -12.15
C THR A 17 -0.17 2.33 -11.37
N THR A 18 -0.36 2.57 -10.07
CA THR A 18 -1.36 1.82 -9.30
C THR A 18 -2.79 2.16 -9.70
N ALA A 19 -3.07 3.41 -10.11
CA ALA A 19 -4.37 3.80 -10.65
C ALA A 19 -4.67 3.15 -12.01
N GLU A 20 -3.67 3.01 -12.88
CA GLU A 20 -3.80 2.29 -14.16
C GLU A 20 -4.10 0.82 -13.95
N ILE A 21 -3.39 0.16 -13.01
CA ILE A 21 -3.64 -1.24 -12.64
C ILE A 21 -5.07 -1.41 -12.11
N GLN A 22 -5.53 -0.52 -11.21
CA GLN A 22 -6.89 -0.58 -10.68
C GLN A 22 -7.96 -0.49 -11.77
N LYS A 23 -7.73 0.33 -12.79
CA LYS A 23 -8.68 0.56 -13.87
C LYS A 23 -8.73 -0.61 -14.85
N GLU A 24 -7.57 -1.15 -15.23
CA GLU A 24 -7.47 -2.16 -16.28
C GLU A 24 -7.58 -3.59 -15.74
N PHE A 25 -7.14 -3.81 -14.52
CA PHE A 25 -7.10 -5.13 -13.88
C PHE A 25 -7.56 -5.04 -12.42
N PRO A 26 -8.84 -4.70 -12.16
CA PRO A 26 -9.36 -4.54 -10.80
C PRO A 26 -9.20 -5.79 -9.93
N GLU A 27 -9.28 -6.99 -10.51
CA GLU A 27 -9.00 -8.26 -9.81
C GLU A 27 -7.55 -8.39 -9.32
N LEU A 28 -6.57 -7.84 -10.06
CA LEU A 28 -5.18 -7.79 -9.64
C LEU A 28 -5.00 -6.78 -8.50
N TYR A 29 -5.80 -5.71 -8.50
CA TYR A 29 -5.79 -4.74 -7.41
C TYR A 29 -6.32 -5.33 -6.10
N GLU A 30 -7.33 -6.20 -6.16
CA GLU A 30 -7.81 -6.97 -4.98
C GLU A 30 -6.74 -7.91 -4.40
N LEU A 31 -5.78 -8.34 -5.22
CA LEU A 31 -4.67 -9.22 -4.85
C LEU A 31 -3.40 -8.48 -4.42
N LEU A 32 -3.38 -7.14 -4.49
CA LEU A 32 -2.26 -6.34 -3.99
C LEU A 32 -2.35 -6.29 -2.46
N ASP A 33 -1.59 -7.15 -1.78
CA ASP A 33 -1.51 -7.22 -0.31
C ASP A 33 -1.22 -5.86 0.35
N GLU A 34 -0.60 -4.91 -0.36
CA GLU A 34 -0.28 -3.57 0.14
C GLU A 34 -1.30 -2.48 -0.24
N THR A 35 -2.45 -2.82 -0.81
CA THR A 35 -3.49 -1.82 -1.09
C THR A 35 -4.25 -1.48 0.19
N PRO A 36 -4.15 -0.25 0.71
CA PRO A 36 -5.04 0.19 1.78
C PRO A 36 -6.47 0.14 1.29
N LEU A 37 -7.25 -0.76 1.91
CA LEU A 37 -8.69 -0.99 1.74
C LEU A 37 -9.58 0.28 1.86
N PHE A 38 -9.00 1.44 2.12
CA PHE A 38 -9.72 2.66 2.52
C PHE A 38 -9.56 3.82 1.52
N PHE A 39 -8.68 3.72 0.50
CA PHE A 39 -8.58 4.79 -0.50
C PHE A 39 -9.66 4.60 -1.57
N SER A 40 -10.76 5.33 -1.41
CA SER A 40 -11.77 5.46 -2.46
C SER A 40 -11.23 6.34 -3.58
N PHE A 41 -11.22 5.81 -4.80
CA PHE A 41 -10.90 6.57 -6.02
C PHE A 41 -11.85 7.77 -6.23
N ALA A 42 -13.04 7.76 -5.61
CA ALA A 42 -14.00 8.85 -5.71
C ALA A 42 -13.62 10.09 -4.87
N GLU A 43 -12.72 9.95 -3.88
CA GLU A 43 -12.30 11.08 -3.06
C GLU A 43 -11.06 11.76 -3.66
N LYS A 44 -11.21 13.05 -4.03
CA LYS A 44 -10.17 13.82 -4.73
C LYS A 44 -8.91 14.10 -3.90
N ASN A 45 -8.97 14.00 -2.57
CA ASN A 45 -7.89 14.40 -1.69
C ASN A 45 -7.63 13.37 -0.59
N ILE A 46 -6.38 13.03 -0.37
CA ILE A 46 -5.93 12.17 0.73
C ILE A 46 -5.89 13.01 2.01
N THR A 47 -6.57 12.54 3.07
CA THR A 47 -6.55 13.19 4.38
C THR A 47 -5.51 12.56 5.31
N ILE A 48 -5.16 13.28 6.38
CA ILE A 48 -4.28 12.77 7.44
C ILE A 48 -4.88 11.51 8.11
N LYS A 49 -6.21 11.40 8.16
CA LYS A 49 -6.90 10.25 8.73
C LYS A 49 -6.64 8.99 7.90
N ASP A 50 -6.70 9.12 6.58
CA ASP A 50 -6.50 8.00 5.67
C ASP A 50 -5.05 7.50 5.72
N LEU A 51 -4.09 8.43 5.82
CA LEU A 51 -2.67 8.10 6.03
C LEU A 51 -2.43 7.36 7.36
N ARG A 52 -3.14 7.76 8.44
CA ARG A 52 -3.06 7.05 9.72
C ARG A 52 -3.65 5.65 9.65
N GLN A 53 -4.78 5.49 8.96
CA GLN A 53 -5.41 4.19 8.77
C GLN A 53 -4.52 3.25 7.95
N TYR A 54 -3.88 3.77 6.90
CA TYR A 54 -2.90 3.02 6.13
C TYR A 54 -1.70 2.57 6.97
N LEU A 55 -1.15 3.45 7.82
CA LEU A 55 -0.05 3.06 8.71
C LEU A 55 -0.45 1.93 9.67
N ILE A 56 -1.69 1.93 10.14
CA ILE A 56 -2.22 0.86 11.01
C ILE A 56 -2.33 -0.45 10.24
N SER A 57 -2.83 -0.44 8.99
CA SER A 57 -2.94 -1.66 8.19
C SER A 57 -1.56 -2.27 7.89
N LEU A 58 -0.58 -1.44 7.51
CA LEU A 58 0.80 -1.90 7.28
C LEU A 58 1.40 -2.57 8.52
N ARG A 59 1.20 -1.99 9.71
CA ARG A 59 1.67 -2.59 10.97
C ARG A 59 0.99 -3.93 11.28
N MET A 60 -0.29 -4.09 10.93
CA MET A 60 -0.98 -5.36 11.11
C MET A 60 -0.47 -6.42 10.14
N GLN A 61 -0.29 -6.06 8.87
CA GLN A 61 0.28 -6.94 7.84
C GLN A 61 1.68 -7.40 8.21
N GLN A 62 2.56 -6.48 8.64
CA GLN A 62 3.89 -6.81 9.12
C GLN A 62 3.84 -7.84 10.27
N LYS A 63 3.00 -7.61 11.28
CA LYS A 63 2.84 -8.53 12.41
C LYS A 63 2.32 -9.91 11.98
N SER A 64 1.41 -9.97 11.02
CA SER A 64 0.90 -11.24 10.50
C SER A 64 1.99 -11.99 9.74
N PHE A 65 2.75 -11.30 8.89
CA PHE A 65 3.85 -11.89 8.15
C PHE A 65 4.96 -12.41 9.07
N GLU A 66 5.37 -11.63 10.08
CA GLU A 66 6.33 -12.05 11.10
C GLU A 66 5.85 -13.30 11.88
N LYS A 67 4.55 -13.45 12.12
CA LYS A 67 4.00 -14.66 12.75
C LYS A 67 4.05 -15.88 11.83
N GLU A 68 3.86 -15.69 10.53
CA GLU A 68 3.96 -16.77 9.54
C GLU A 68 5.40 -17.21 9.32
N THR A 69 6.38 -16.31 9.39
CA THR A 69 7.80 -16.67 9.28
C THR A 69 8.30 -17.46 10.50
N ILE A 70 7.84 -17.12 11.71
CA ILE A 70 8.11 -17.89 12.93
C ILE A 70 7.52 -19.30 12.82
N LYS A 71 6.24 -19.42 12.41
CA LYS A 71 5.60 -20.73 12.23
C LYS A 71 6.30 -21.61 11.20
N LYS A 72 6.93 -21.05 10.16
CA LYS A 72 7.69 -21.84 9.17
C LYS A 72 9.06 -22.30 9.68
N HIS A 73 9.65 -21.62 10.67
CA HIS A 73 10.92 -22.02 11.28
C HIS A 73 10.77 -23.13 12.34
N ASP A 74 9.59 -23.27 12.96
CA ASP A 74 9.34 -24.30 13.98
C ASP A 74 8.97 -25.70 13.40
N ILE A 75 8.96 -25.86 12.06
CA ILE A 75 8.60 -27.12 11.38
C ILE A 75 9.82 -27.81 10.73
N HIS A 76 11.04 -27.48 11.16
CA HIS A 76 12.26 -28.18 10.74
C HIS A 76 13.08 -28.67 11.91
#